data_AF-A0A072PT73-F1
#
_entry.id   AF-A0A072PT73-F1
#
_cell.length_a   1.000
_cell.length_b   1.000
_cell.length_c   1.000
_cell.angle_alpha   90.00
_cell.angle_beta   90.00
_cell.angle_gamma   90.00
#
_symmetry.space_group_name_H-M   'P 1'
#
loop_
_entity.id
_entity.type
_entity.pdbx_description
1 polymer ?
#
loop_
_entity_poly.entity_id
_entity_poly.type
_entity_poly.pdbx_seq_one_letter_code
_entity_poly.pdbx_strand_id
1 'polypeptide(L)'
;MDEDDTLAPNKCPVCGSDPRTHPGLRFKINTKCYHRICEGCVDRNFSSGKAECPVGGCHVNLWKREWRTQTFEDLKIEREVEIRRKVNRLLERQETEFESKRDFDDFLELREELIMNLVFRTDVAATNRKLKEYAQANGIKPDTTDPAETALKVVKRKDTDAADPSGLIKGLKKIIRPKARAPYDPFMGMPRTQDYYEVKDSYITRLKQGKKNDVKDASGYSDWDYANECLNRAFAGLGVFIDDEVSTKNNTNVPRASVPASKATGDVFS
;
A
#
# COMPACT_ATOMS: atom_id res chain seq x y z
N MET A 1 12.07 -28.02 34.43
CA MET A 1 12.81 -29.18 33.87
C MET A 1 11.87 -30.35 34.06
N ASP A 2 10.90 -30.48 33.16
CA ASP A 2 9.81 -31.44 33.33
C ASP A 2 10.24 -32.79 32.75
N GLU A 3 10.46 -33.75 33.65
CA GLU A 3 10.79 -35.15 33.39
C GLU A 3 9.55 -35.92 32.92
N ASP A 4 9.19 -35.84 31.63
CA ASP A 4 8.17 -36.72 31.03
C ASP A 4 8.54 -37.21 29.61
N ASP A 5 9.83 -37.30 29.31
CA ASP A 5 10.38 -37.81 28.03
C ASP A 5 10.59 -39.34 28.04
N THR A 6 9.70 -40.13 28.69
CA THR A 6 9.80 -41.62 28.70
C THR A 6 8.64 -42.35 28.02
N LEU A 7 7.71 -41.63 27.37
CA LEU A 7 6.75 -42.24 26.44
C LEU A 7 7.39 -42.32 25.06
N ALA A 8 7.63 -43.56 24.59
CA ALA A 8 8.22 -43.81 23.28
C ALA A 8 7.59 -42.93 22.18
N PRO A 9 8.39 -42.20 21.38
CA PRO A 9 7.93 -41.09 20.52
C PRO A 9 6.97 -41.50 19.39
N ASN A 10 6.67 -42.79 19.27
CA ASN A 10 5.95 -43.39 18.15
C ASN A 10 4.62 -44.05 18.53
N LYS A 11 4.16 -43.91 19.79
CA LYS A 11 2.93 -44.57 20.25
C LYS A 11 1.74 -43.62 20.31
N CYS A 12 0.58 -44.08 19.82
CA CYS A 12 -0.66 -43.33 20.00
C CYS A 12 -1.09 -43.34 21.48
N PRO A 13 -1.35 -42.19 22.12
CA PRO A 13 -1.74 -42.12 23.54
C PRO A 13 -3.13 -42.70 23.82
N VAL A 14 -3.99 -42.85 22.80
CA VAL A 14 -5.38 -43.32 22.95
C VAL A 14 -5.51 -44.83 22.73
N CYS A 15 -4.94 -45.36 21.65
CA CYS A 15 -5.05 -46.77 21.28
C CYS A 15 -3.78 -47.57 21.51
N GLY A 16 -2.67 -46.92 21.86
CA GLY A 16 -1.39 -47.61 22.08
C GLY A 16 -0.81 -48.25 20.81
N SER A 17 -1.26 -47.89 19.61
CA SER A 17 -0.72 -48.45 18.37
C SER A 17 0.56 -47.73 17.94
N ASP A 18 1.55 -48.51 17.51
CA ASP A 18 2.84 -48.05 17.02
C ASP A 18 3.02 -48.39 15.52
N PRO A 19 3.78 -47.60 14.74
CA PRO A 19 4.15 -47.94 13.35
C PRO A 19 4.80 -49.32 13.21
N ARG A 20 5.47 -49.82 14.26
CA ARG A 20 6.03 -51.17 14.31
C ARG A 20 4.95 -52.26 14.28
N THR A 21 3.82 -52.01 14.92
CA THR A 21 2.68 -52.95 14.95
C THR A 21 1.78 -52.81 13.73
N HIS A 22 1.66 -51.60 13.18
CA HIS A 22 0.83 -51.32 12.00
C HIS A 22 1.62 -50.42 11.03
N PRO A 23 2.30 -50.99 10.00
CA PRO A 23 3.20 -50.27 9.10
C PRO A 23 2.54 -49.17 8.24
N GLY A 24 1.20 -49.12 8.18
CA GLY A 24 0.44 -48.09 7.47
C GLY A 24 -0.11 -46.97 8.37
N LEU A 25 0.19 -46.99 9.67
CA LEU A 25 -0.36 -46.04 10.62
C LEU A 25 0.23 -44.64 10.41
N ARG A 26 -0.62 -43.66 10.10
CA ARG A 26 -0.23 -42.25 9.99
C ARG A 26 -0.65 -41.48 11.23
N PHE A 27 0.23 -40.62 11.71
CA PHE A 27 -0.05 -39.70 12.79
C PHE A 27 -0.49 -38.34 12.28
N LYS A 28 -1.50 -37.78 12.94
CA LYS A 28 -1.96 -36.41 12.74
C LYS A 28 -1.70 -35.60 14.00
N ILE A 29 -1.44 -34.31 13.80
CA ILE A 29 -1.22 -33.32 14.84
C ILE A 29 -2.19 -32.16 14.65
N ASN A 30 -2.65 -31.58 15.75
CA ASN A 30 -3.42 -30.35 15.73
C ASN A 30 -2.55 -29.17 16.22
N THR A 31 -2.75 -28.02 15.62
CA THR A 31 -1.98 -26.78 15.86
C THR A 31 -2.33 -26.11 17.19
N LYS A 32 -3.50 -26.38 17.78
CA LYS A 32 -3.92 -25.77 19.05
C LYS A 32 -3.40 -26.52 20.28
N CYS A 33 -3.45 -27.86 20.26
CA CYS A 33 -3.06 -28.68 21.41
C CYS A 33 -1.71 -29.38 21.24
N TYR A 34 -1.15 -29.46 20.02
CA TYR A 34 0.10 -30.16 19.71
C TYR A 34 0.16 -31.58 20.29
N HIS A 35 -0.93 -32.34 20.17
CA HIS A 35 -0.95 -33.76 20.51
C HIS A 35 -0.90 -34.61 19.24
N ARG A 36 -0.08 -35.67 19.28
CA ARG A 36 0.06 -36.64 18.19
C ARG A 36 -0.93 -37.78 18.41
N ILE A 37 -1.83 -38.01 17.45
CA ILE A 37 -2.83 -39.08 17.52
C ILE A 37 -2.87 -39.80 16.16
N CYS A 38 -3.12 -41.10 16.15
CA CYS A 38 -3.24 -41.85 14.90
C CYS A 38 -4.53 -41.50 14.14
N GLU A 39 -4.51 -41.64 12.81
CA GLU A 39 -5.63 -41.31 11.94
C GLU A 39 -6.94 -42.02 12.35
N GLY A 40 -6.89 -43.31 12.68
CA GLY A 40 -8.07 -44.06 13.11
C GLY A 40 -8.70 -43.54 14.41
N CYS A 41 -7.90 -43.05 15.37
CA CYS A 41 -8.42 -42.44 16.59
C CYS A 41 -9.03 -41.06 16.32
N VAL A 42 -8.45 -40.27 15.40
CA VAL A 42 -9.04 -39.00 14.96
C VAL A 42 -10.39 -39.25 14.29
N ASP A 43 -10.49 -40.23 13.40
CA ASP A 43 -11.73 -40.53 12.69
C ASP A 43 -12.83 -41.03 13.64
N ARG A 44 -12.49 -41.89 14.60
CA ARG A 44 -13.46 -42.41 15.59
C ARG A 44 -13.96 -41.31 16.54
N ASN A 45 -13.05 -40.54 17.13
CA ASN A 45 -13.39 -39.55 18.16
C ASN A 45 -14.07 -38.29 17.58
N PHE A 46 -13.73 -37.90 16.36
CA PHE A 46 -14.26 -36.70 15.69
C PHE A 46 -15.31 -37.04 14.61
N SER A 47 -15.88 -38.25 14.64
CA SER A 47 -16.97 -38.67 13.74
C SER A 47 -18.24 -37.85 13.97
N SER A 48 -18.55 -37.53 15.24
CA SER A 48 -19.69 -36.71 15.65
C SER A 48 -19.49 -35.20 15.43
N GLY A 49 -18.34 -34.78 14.86
CA GLY A 49 -18.04 -33.38 14.57
C GLY A 49 -17.06 -32.75 15.57
N LYS A 50 -17.49 -31.67 16.25
CA LYS A 50 -16.66 -30.95 17.23
C LYS A 50 -16.57 -31.77 18.52
N ALA A 51 -15.37 -32.20 18.88
CA ALA A 51 -15.09 -32.96 20.10
C ALA A 51 -13.88 -32.36 20.84
N GLU A 52 -13.68 -32.75 22.09
CA GLU A 52 -12.46 -32.43 22.82
C GLU A 52 -11.32 -33.37 22.44
N CYS A 53 -10.08 -32.92 22.66
CA CYS A 53 -8.91 -33.77 22.49
C CYS A 53 -8.98 -34.97 23.45
N PRO A 54 -8.83 -36.22 22.96
CA PRO A 54 -8.97 -37.41 23.80
C PRO A 54 -7.70 -37.76 24.62
N VAL A 55 -6.71 -36.86 24.65
CA VAL A 55 -5.47 -37.06 25.44
C VAL A 55 -5.72 -36.60 26.87
N GLY A 56 -5.37 -37.43 27.84
CA GLY A 56 -5.55 -37.13 29.26
C GLY A 56 -4.90 -35.79 29.64
N GLY A 57 -5.69 -34.90 30.26
CA GLY A 57 -5.25 -33.57 30.66
C GLY A 57 -5.45 -32.47 29.60
N CYS A 58 -5.98 -32.78 28.41
CA CYS A 58 -6.22 -31.81 27.35
C CYS A 58 -7.71 -31.64 27.04
N HIS A 59 -8.29 -30.48 27.40
CA HIS A 59 -9.72 -30.18 27.17
C HIS A 59 -9.96 -29.18 26.03
N VAL A 60 -9.10 -29.17 25.01
CA VAL A 60 -9.23 -28.25 23.87
C VAL A 60 -10.26 -28.81 22.87
N ASN A 61 -11.28 -28.03 22.53
CA ASN A 61 -12.27 -28.40 21.51
C ASN A 61 -11.73 -28.17 20.10
N LEU A 62 -11.77 -29.22 19.28
CA LEU A 62 -11.17 -29.25 17.94
C LEU A 62 -12.14 -29.80 16.91
N TRP A 63 -11.93 -29.43 15.65
CA TRP A 63 -12.67 -29.98 14.50
C TRP A 63 -11.82 -31.01 13.76
N LYS A 64 -12.46 -32.00 13.13
CA LYS A 64 -11.78 -33.02 12.31
C LYS A 64 -10.86 -32.41 11.23
N ARG A 65 -11.28 -31.30 10.60
CA ARG A 65 -10.51 -30.59 9.55
C ARG A 65 -9.26 -29.86 10.04
N GLU A 66 -9.15 -29.60 11.35
CA GLU A 66 -8.00 -28.89 11.93
C GLU A 66 -6.80 -29.83 12.18
N TRP A 67 -7.00 -31.14 12.01
CA TRP A 67 -5.94 -32.14 12.13
C TRP A 67 -5.11 -32.20 10.84
N ARG A 68 -3.82 -31.89 10.95
CA ARG A 68 -2.85 -31.97 9.84
C ARG A 68 -1.96 -33.20 9.95
N THR A 69 -1.40 -33.64 8.83
CA THR A 69 -0.33 -34.65 8.85
C THR A 69 0.94 -34.05 9.45
N GLN A 70 1.62 -34.85 10.25
CA GLN A 70 2.90 -34.46 10.83
C GLN A 70 3.99 -34.37 9.75
N THR A 71 4.80 -33.31 9.80
CA THR A 71 5.92 -33.07 8.88
C THR A 71 7.29 -33.35 9.52
N PHE A 72 7.45 -33.06 10.82
CA PHE A 72 8.67 -33.30 11.58
C PHE A 72 8.44 -34.30 12.71
N GLU A 73 9.47 -35.07 13.07
CA GLU A 73 9.39 -36.04 14.18
C GLU A 73 9.19 -35.35 15.53
N ASP A 74 9.81 -34.20 15.76
CA ASP A 74 9.72 -33.47 17.03
C ASP A 74 8.56 -32.47 17.06
N LEU A 75 7.71 -32.59 18.08
CA LEU A 75 6.58 -31.68 18.28
C LEU A 75 7.04 -30.26 18.67
N LYS A 76 8.21 -30.14 19.31
CA LYS A 76 8.81 -28.85 19.66
C LYS A 76 9.12 -28.04 18.39
N ILE A 77 9.71 -28.69 17.39
CA ILE A 77 10.05 -28.09 16.08
C ILE A 77 8.77 -27.72 15.32
N GLU A 78 7.75 -28.59 15.30
CA GLU A 78 6.46 -28.28 14.66
C GLU A 78 5.82 -27.00 15.21
N ARG A 79 5.84 -26.84 16.54
CA ARG A 79 5.32 -25.63 17.21
C ARG A 79 6.14 -24.40 16.83
N GLU A 80 7.46 -24.50 16.87
CA GLU A 80 8.34 -23.38 16.51
C GLU A 80 8.14 -22.93 15.06
N VAL A 81 8.13 -23.86 14.11
CA VAL A 81 7.94 -23.57 12.69
C VAL A 81 6.59 -22.89 12.45
N GLU A 82 5.55 -23.32 13.15
CA GLU A 82 4.23 -22.71 13.04
C GLU A 82 4.20 -21.29 13.61
N ILE A 83 4.79 -21.07 14.79
CA ILE A 83 4.93 -19.74 15.40
C ILE A 83 5.71 -18.82 14.44
N ARG A 84 6.85 -19.27 13.90
CA ARG A 84 7.62 -18.52 12.90
C ARG A 84 6.80 -18.16 11.67
N ARG A 85 6.07 -19.13 11.08
CA ARG A 85 5.21 -18.87 9.92
C ARG A 85 4.13 -17.83 10.23
N LYS A 86 3.50 -17.92 11.40
CA LYS A 86 2.45 -16.98 11.83
C LYS A 86 3.02 -15.57 12.00
N VAL A 87 4.13 -15.41 12.73
CA VAL A 87 4.74 -14.11 12.98
C VAL A 87 5.30 -13.51 11.69
N ASN A 88 5.98 -14.30 10.84
CA ASN A 88 6.51 -13.82 9.56
C ASN A 88 5.41 -13.35 8.61
N ARG A 89 4.25 -14.02 8.61
CA ARG A 89 3.10 -13.58 7.80
C ARG A 89 2.51 -12.27 8.31
N LEU A 90 2.48 -12.06 9.64
CA LEU A 90 2.00 -10.80 10.22
C LEU A 90 3.00 -9.66 9.98
N LEU A 91 4.30 -9.94 10.08
CA LEU A 91 5.41 -8.99 9.97
C LEU A 91 6.14 -9.11 8.62
N GLU A 92 5.39 -9.20 7.53
CA GLU A 92 5.96 -9.24 6.18
C GLU A 92 6.31 -7.81 5.71
N ARG A 93 7.59 -7.45 5.79
CA ARG A 93 8.14 -6.16 5.34
C ARG A 93 9.45 -6.38 4.59
N GLN A 94 9.66 -5.59 3.53
CA GLN A 94 10.85 -5.62 2.67
C GLN A 94 11.87 -4.55 3.09
N GLU A 95 13.16 -4.78 2.84
CA GLU A 95 14.24 -3.81 3.09
C GLU A 95 14.01 -2.46 2.38
N THR A 96 13.39 -2.48 1.19
CA THR A 96 13.09 -1.28 0.40
C THR A 96 12.09 -0.34 1.08
N GLU A 97 11.27 -0.86 2.01
CA GLU A 97 10.31 -0.08 2.80
C GLU A 97 10.99 0.72 3.92
N PHE A 98 12.27 0.49 4.23
CA PHE A 98 13.00 1.17 5.30
C PHE A 98 13.91 2.30 4.79
N GLU A 99 14.09 3.33 5.61
CA GLU A 99 14.99 4.46 5.33
C GLU A 99 16.47 4.06 5.41
N SER A 100 16.83 3.27 6.42
CA SER A 100 18.20 2.81 6.68
C SER A 100 18.27 1.29 6.77
N LYS A 101 19.40 0.73 6.34
CA LYS A 101 19.72 -0.68 6.55
C LYS A 101 19.73 -1.07 8.04
N ARG A 102 20.20 -0.16 8.91
CA ARG A 102 20.24 -0.40 10.36
C ARG A 102 18.84 -0.59 10.93
N ASP A 103 17.87 0.21 10.50
CA ASP A 103 16.49 0.08 10.97
C ASP A 103 15.85 -1.24 10.53
N PHE A 104 16.25 -1.75 9.35
CA PHE A 104 15.84 -3.07 8.88
C PHE A 104 16.49 -4.19 9.71
N ASP A 105 17.79 -4.10 10.00
CA ASP A 105 18.49 -5.06 10.86
C ASP A 105 17.87 -5.09 12.28
N ASP A 106 17.60 -3.93 12.88
CA ASP A 106 16.90 -3.79 14.17
C ASP A 106 15.48 -4.41 14.13
N PHE A 107 14.77 -4.26 13.00
CA PHE A 107 13.46 -4.88 12.81
C PHE A 107 13.53 -6.41 12.72
N LEU A 108 14.55 -6.94 12.05
CA LEU A 108 14.78 -8.39 11.99
C LEU A 108 15.08 -8.95 13.38
N GLU A 109 15.90 -8.25 14.18
CA GLU A 109 16.15 -8.61 15.58
C GLU A 109 14.85 -8.60 16.42
N LEU A 110 14.05 -7.53 16.32
CA LEU A 110 12.77 -7.42 17.01
C LEU A 110 11.80 -8.56 16.61
N ARG A 111 11.78 -8.95 15.33
CA ARG A 111 10.97 -10.06 14.84
C ARG A 111 11.41 -11.38 15.50
N GLU A 112 12.70 -11.66 15.52
CA GLU A 112 13.22 -12.88 16.18
C GLU A 112 13.00 -12.85 17.69
N GLU A 113 13.12 -11.70 18.36
CA GLU A 113 12.80 -11.56 19.79
C GLU A 113 11.34 -11.95 20.08
N LEU A 114 10.39 -11.47 19.26
CA LEU A 114 8.97 -11.83 19.39
C LEU A 114 8.74 -13.33 19.16
N ILE A 115 9.41 -13.93 18.18
CA ILE A 115 9.35 -15.38 17.92
C ILE A 115 9.88 -16.16 19.12
N MET A 116 11.06 -15.80 19.61
CA MET A 116 11.73 -16.49 20.72
C MET A 116 10.88 -16.44 21.99
N ASN A 117 10.29 -15.28 22.29
CA ASN A 117 9.38 -15.14 23.42
C ASN A 117 8.16 -16.09 23.34
N LEU A 118 7.58 -16.25 22.15
CA LEU A 118 6.46 -17.18 21.94
C LEU A 118 6.89 -18.65 22.02
N VAL A 119 8.09 -18.99 21.54
CA VAL A 119 8.63 -20.37 21.56
C VAL A 119 8.95 -20.81 22.99
N PHE A 120 9.66 -19.96 23.75
CA PHE A 120 10.05 -20.25 25.14
C PHE A 120 8.96 -19.95 26.17
N ARG A 121 7.82 -19.41 25.73
CA ARG A 121 6.70 -18.99 26.59
C ARG A 121 7.08 -17.92 27.61
N THR A 122 8.06 -17.07 27.28
CA THR A 122 8.40 -15.87 28.05
C THR A 122 7.53 -14.72 27.56
N ASP A 123 6.86 -14.01 28.48
CA ASP A 123 6.04 -12.82 28.18
C ASP A 123 5.03 -12.99 27.01
N VAL A 124 4.36 -14.15 26.94
CA VAL A 124 3.39 -14.48 25.88
C VAL A 124 2.25 -13.46 25.80
N ALA A 125 1.78 -12.94 26.94
CA ALA A 125 0.70 -11.96 26.96
C ALA A 125 1.13 -10.61 26.36
N ALA A 126 2.32 -10.13 26.71
CA ALA A 126 2.86 -8.86 26.24
C ALA A 126 3.18 -8.92 24.73
N THR A 127 3.78 -10.01 24.26
CA THR A 127 4.09 -10.22 22.85
C THR A 127 2.84 -10.34 21.99
N ASN A 128 1.84 -11.11 22.42
CA ASN A 128 0.56 -11.20 21.72
C ASN A 128 -0.16 -9.85 21.64
N ARG A 129 -0.07 -9.04 22.70
CA ARG A 129 -0.61 -7.67 22.69
C ARG A 129 0.08 -6.80 21.62
N LYS A 130 1.42 -6.79 21.57
CA LYS A 130 2.19 -6.06 20.55
C LYS A 130 1.81 -6.49 19.13
N LEU A 131 1.70 -7.81 18.90
CA LEU A 131 1.30 -8.36 17.59
C LEU A 131 -0.13 -7.97 17.21
N LYS A 132 -1.06 -7.97 18.17
CA LYS A 132 -2.46 -7.57 17.95
C LYS A 132 -2.58 -6.08 17.64
N GLU A 133 -1.87 -5.23 18.38
CA GLU A 133 -1.81 -3.78 18.15
C GLU A 133 -1.23 -3.48 16.75
N TYR A 134 -0.15 -4.16 16.36
CA TYR A 134 0.43 -4.05 15.02
C TYR A 134 -0.56 -4.49 13.92
N ALA A 135 -1.19 -5.65 14.06
CA ALA A 135 -2.14 -6.16 13.08
C ALA A 135 -3.34 -5.21 12.89
N GLN A 136 -3.88 -4.67 13.99
CA GLN A 136 -4.97 -3.69 13.96
C GLN A 136 -4.54 -2.39 13.29
N ALA A 137 -3.36 -1.87 13.62
CA ALA A 137 -2.85 -0.62 13.07
C ALA A 137 -2.63 -0.70 11.55
N ASN A 138 -2.16 -1.85 11.06
CA ASN A 138 -1.92 -2.10 9.64
C ASN A 138 -3.15 -2.64 8.87
N GLY A 139 -4.29 -2.82 9.55
CA GLY A 139 -5.52 -3.34 8.93
C GLY A 139 -5.40 -4.79 8.45
N ILE A 140 -4.42 -5.53 8.97
CA ILE A 140 -4.27 -6.97 8.72
C ILE A 140 -5.37 -7.65 9.52
N LYS A 141 -6.34 -8.27 8.84
CA LYS A 141 -7.38 -9.05 9.50
C LYS A 141 -6.70 -10.26 10.16
N PRO A 142 -6.79 -10.44 11.49
CA PRO A 142 -6.32 -11.67 12.10
C PRO A 142 -7.17 -12.84 11.59
N ASP A 143 -6.56 -14.02 11.43
CA ASP A 143 -7.27 -15.23 11.02
C ASP A 143 -8.47 -15.45 11.96
N THR A 144 -9.67 -15.57 11.38
CA THR A 144 -10.99 -15.61 12.04
C THR A 144 -11.27 -16.91 12.81
N THR A 145 -10.24 -17.68 13.16
CA THR A 145 -10.37 -19.02 13.78
C THR A 145 -10.60 -19.00 15.29
N ASP A 146 -10.60 -17.81 15.91
CA ASP A 146 -10.99 -17.59 17.30
C ASP A 146 -12.44 -17.05 17.36
N PRO A 147 -13.43 -17.86 17.80
CA PRO A 147 -14.84 -17.46 17.80
C PRO A 147 -15.23 -16.45 18.90
N ALA A 148 -14.25 -15.81 19.57
CA ALA A 148 -14.48 -15.01 20.77
C ALA A 148 -14.41 -13.48 20.56
N GLU A 149 -14.01 -12.97 19.40
CA GLU A 149 -13.80 -11.52 19.23
C GLU A 149 -14.49 -10.94 17.98
N THR A 150 -15.79 -11.14 17.87
CA THR A 150 -16.63 -10.21 17.12
C THR A 150 -16.85 -8.96 17.95
N ALA A 151 -16.47 -7.78 17.40
CA ALA A 151 -16.70 -6.43 17.91
C ALA A 151 -15.59 -5.78 18.78
N LEU A 152 -14.33 -5.79 18.31
CA LEU A 152 -13.43 -4.69 18.62
C LEU A 152 -13.66 -3.55 17.61
N LYS A 153 -14.21 -2.44 18.11
CA LYS A 153 -14.43 -1.20 17.36
C LYS A 153 -13.12 -0.77 16.69
N VAL A 154 -13.16 -0.51 15.39
CA VAL A 154 -12.06 0.11 14.64
C VAL A 154 -11.71 1.42 15.34
N VAL A 155 -10.59 1.43 16.08
CA VAL A 155 -10.07 2.64 16.71
C VAL A 155 -9.79 3.64 15.60
N LYS A 156 -10.37 4.84 15.68
CA LYS A 156 -10.05 5.95 14.78
C LYS A 156 -8.53 6.11 14.74
N ARG A 157 -7.96 6.03 13.54
CA ARG A 157 -6.54 6.29 13.29
C ARG A 157 -6.18 7.61 13.98
N LYS A 158 -5.24 7.55 14.92
CA LYS A 158 -4.61 8.75 15.44
C LYS A 158 -3.65 9.19 14.33
N ASP A 159 -3.85 10.37 13.77
CA ASP A 159 -2.97 10.93 12.75
C ASP A 159 -1.64 11.32 13.40
N THR A 160 -0.82 10.32 13.68
CA THR A 160 0.59 10.52 14.03
C THR A 160 1.39 10.51 12.74
N ASP A 161 2.30 11.47 12.55
CA ASP A 161 3.16 11.56 11.37
C ASP A 161 4.12 10.37 11.18
N ALA A 162 4.14 9.43 12.13
CA ALA A 162 4.90 8.19 12.06
C ALA A 162 4.39 7.27 10.93
N ALA A 163 5.33 6.71 10.15
CA ALA A 163 5.01 5.80 9.06
C ALA A 163 4.35 4.50 9.53
N ASP A 164 4.65 4.06 10.76
CA ASP A 164 3.94 2.96 11.41
C ASP A 164 2.88 3.46 12.39
N PRO A 165 1.59 3.17 12.15
CA PRO A 165 0.52 3.56 13.07
C PRO A 165 0.55 2.82 14.42
N SER A 166 1.35 1.75 14.54
CA SER A 166 1.56 1.00 15.79
C SER A 166 2.75 1.50 16.61
N GLY A 167 3.69 2.23 16.00
CA GLY A 167 4.96 2.60 16.61
C GLY A 167 5.89 1.43 16.95
N LEU A 168 5.58 0.21 16.49
CA LEU A 168 6.37 -0.99 16.78
C LEU A 168 7.64 -1.07 15.92
N ILE A 169 7.56 -0.66 14.66
CA ILE A 169 8.67 -0.68 13.72
C ILE A 169 9.20 0.76 13.56
N LYS A 170 10.53 0.88 13.50
CA LYS A 170 11.24 2.15 13.33
C LYS A 170 11.72 2.26 11.88
N GLY A 171 11.84 3.49 11.38
CA GLY A 171 12.47 3.75 10.08
C GLY A 171 11.68 3.29 8.85
N LEU A 172 10.38 3.00 8.97
CA LEU A 172 9.54 2.75 7.79
C LEU A 172 9.34 4.04 6.99
N LYS A 173 9.40 3.93 5.66
CA LYS A 173 9.07 5.02 4.73
C LYS A 173 7.56 5.23 4.71
N LYS A 174 7.15 6.49 4.75
CA LYS A 174 5.73 6.87 4.60
C LYS A 174 5.24 6.48 3.20
N ILE A 175 4.25 5.60 3.12
CA ILE A 175 3.62 5.20 1.86
C ILE A 175 2.88 6.42 1.28
N ILE A 176 3.48 7.06 0.29
CA ILE A 176 2.85 8.13 -0.47
C ILE A 176 1.82 7.49 -1.40
N ARG A 177 0.53 7.69 -1.14
CA ARG A 177 -0.51 7.26 -2.08
C ARG A 177 -0.29 8.04 -3.38
N PRO A 178 -0.08 7.38 -4.54
CA PRO A 178 0.00 8.09 -5.79
C PRO A 178 -1.30 8.86 -5.99
N LYS A 179 -1.20 10.14 -6.33
CA LYS A 179 -2.38 10.96 -6.63
C LYS A 179 -3.16 10.27 -7.75
N ALA A 180 -4.48 10.15 -7.58
CA ALA A 180 -5.33 9.58 -8.63
C ALA A 180 -5.11 10.36 -9.93
N ARG A 181 -4.98 9.65 -11.05
CA ARG A 181 -4.88 10.30 -12.37
C ARG A 181 -6.13 11.16 -12.56
N ALA A 182 -5.93 12.40 -13.02
CA ALA A 182 -7.05 13.27 -13.35
C ALA A 182 -7.93 12.60 -14.43
N PRO A 183 -9.25 12.87 -14.46
CA PRO A 183 -10.12 12.42 -15.53
C PRO A 183 -9.56 12.80 -16.91
N TYR A 184 -9.70 11.91 -17.89
CA TYR A 184 -9.20 12.12 -19.24
C TYR A 184 -9.88 13.32 -19.90
N ASP A 185 -9.07 14.30 -20.33
CA ASP A 185 -9.53 15.44 -21.11
C ASP A 185 -9.21 15.21 -22.61
N PRO A 186 -10.23 15.07 -23.50
CA PRO A 186 -10.04 14.90 -24.93
C PRO A 186 -9.23 16.01 -25.61
N PHE A 187 -9.22 17.21 -25.03
CA PHE A 187 -8.50 18.35 -25.59
C PHE A 187 -7.12 18.54 -24.95
N MET A 188 -6.70 17.68 -24.02
CA MET A 188 -5.36 17.70 -23.39
C MET A 188 -4.96 19.09 -22.88
N GLY A 189 -5.90 19.87 -22.35
CA GLY A 189 -5.64 21.24 -21.91
C GLY A 189 -5.36 22.25 -23.04
N MET A 190 -5.78 21.96 -24.28
CA MET A 190 -5.74 22.94 -25.37
C MET A 190 -6.53 24.19 -24.93
N PRO A 191 -5.90 25.37 -24.96
CA PRO A 191 -6.58 26.61 -24.59
C PRO A 191 -7.79 26.78 -25.51
N ARG A 192 -8.96 27.05 -24.92
CA ARG A 192 -10.17 27.39 -25.69
C ARG A 192 -10.11 28.81 -26.27
N THR A 193 -9.09 29.56 -25.90
CA THR A 193 -8.80 30.92 -26.35
C THR A 193 -7.78 30.87 -27.48
N GLN A 194 -8.01 31.66 -28.52
CA GLN A 194 -7.06 31.82 -29.62
C GLN A 194 -5.80 32.56 -29.14
N ASP A 195 -4.63 32.17 -29.62
CA ASP A 195 -3.35 32.75 -29.17
C ASP A 195 -3.09 34.19 -29.67
N TYR A 196 -3.71 34.57 -30.79
CA TYR A 196 -3.32 35.79 -31.52
C TYR A 196 -4.16 37.03 -31.18
N TYR A 197 -5.39 36.85 -30.70
CA TYR A 197 -6.27 37.95 -30.36
C TYR A 197 -7.39 37.48 -29.43
N GLU A 198 -7.96 38.43 -28.69
CA GLU A 198 -9.12 38.21 -27.84
C GLU A 198 -10.28 39.09 -28.32
N VAL A 199 -11.43 38.48 -28.56
CA VAL A 199 -12.65 39.23 -28.86
C VAL A 199 -13.16 39.88 -27.58
N LYS A 200 -13.05 41.21 -27.51
CA LYS A 200 -13.62 42.01 -26.41
C LYS A 200 -15.08 42.35 -26.68
N ASP A 201 -15.88 42.42 -25.63
CA ASP A 201 -17.30 42.81 -25.71
C ASP A 201 -17.52 44.20 -26.34
N SER A 202 -16.54 45.09 -26.24
CA SER A 202 -16.56 46.40 -26.90
C SER A 202 -16.66 46.31 -28.43
N TYR A 203 -16.14 45.27 -29.06
CA TYR A 203 -16.24 45.11 -30.52
C TYR A 203 -17.66 44.75 -30.96
N ILE A 204 -18.32 43.89 -30.18
CA ILE A 204 -19.68 43.44 -30.43
C ILE A 204 -20.66 44.59 -30.23
N THR A 205 -20.48 45.38 -29.16
CA THR A 205 -21.33 46.55 -28.92
C THR A 205 -21.28 47.54 -30.08
N ARG A 206 -20.11 47.75 -30.70
CA ARG A 206 -19.97 48.58 -31.91
C ARG A 206 -20.69 47.98 -33.12
N LEU A 207 -20.58 46.66 -33.33
CA LEU A 207 -21.25 45.98 -34.44
C LEU A 207 -22.79 46.06 -34.33
N LYS A 208 -23.31 46.13 -33.11
CA LYS A 208 -24.73 46.25 -32.77
C LYS A 208 -25.30 47.68 -32.77
N GLN A 209 -24.52 48.72 -33.10
CA GLN A 209 -24.99 50.11 -33.08
C GLN A 209 -26.02 50.48 -34.17
N GLY A 210 -26.45 49.51 -34.99
CA GLY A 210 -27.48 49.67 -36.02
C GLY A 210 -28.90 49.28 -35.58
N LYS A 211 -29.87 49.47 -36.47
CA LYS A 211 -31.23 48.93 -36.29
C LYS A 211 -31.19 47.40 -36.30
N LYS A 212 -32.00 46.77 -35.44
CA LYS A 212 -32.18 45.30 -35.44
C LYS A 212 -32.66 44.85 -36.82
N ASN A 213 -31.97 43.88 -37.40
CA ASN A 213 -32.30 43.29 -38.69
C ASN A 213 -32.74 41.85 -38.47
N ASP A 214 -34.05 41.61 -38.42
CA ASP A 214 -34.64 40.29 -38.14
C ASP A 214 -34.18 39.20 -39.14
N VAL A 215 -33.80 39.58 -40.36
CA VAL A 215 -33.24 38.68 -41.37
C VAL A 215 -31.86 38.14 -40.97
N LYS A 216 -31.04 38.95 -40.29
CA LYS A 216 -29.72 38.50 -39.80
C LYS A 216 -29.90 37.46 -38.69
N ASP A 217 -30.79 37.75 -37.74
CA ASP A 217 -31.04 36.88 -36.59
C ASP A 217 -31.64 35.52 -37.00
N ALA A 218 -32.52 35.49 -38.00
CA ALA A 218 -33.12 34.25 -38.52
C ALA A 218 -32.13 33.35 -39.28
N SER A 219 -31.01 33.90 -39.78
CA SER A 219 -30.03 33.16 -40.57
C SER A 219 -29.00 32.37 -39.75
N GLY A 220 -29.09 32.43 -38.42
CA GLY A 220 -28.10 31.82 -37.51
C GLY A 220 -26.79 32.59 -37.41
N TYR A 221 -26.80 33.86 -37.82
CA TYR A 221 -25.66 34.75 -37.74
C TYR A 221 -25.33 35.13 -36.29
N SER A 222 -24.08 34.92 -35.89
CA SER A 222 -23.55 35.28 -34.57
C SER A 222 -22.54 36.42 -34.70
N ASP A 223 -22.82 37.55 -34.04
CA ASP A 223 -21.92 38.71 -34.04
C ASP A 223 -20.53 38.38 -33.45
N TRP A 224 -20.48 37.41 -32.53
CA TRP A 224 -19.25 36.95 -31.88
C TRP A 224 -18.38 36.18 -32.87
N ASP A 225 -18.98 35.28 -33.65
CA ASP A 225 -18.29 34.47 -34.64
C ASP A 225 -17.83 35.33 -35.83
N TYR A 226 -18.63 36.32 -36.23
CA TYR A 226 -18.25 37.27 -37.26
C TYR A 226 -17.05 38.14 -36.84
N ALA A 227 -17.07 38.68 -35.61
CA ALA A 227 -15.94 39.43 -35.07
C ALA A 227 -14.67 38.56 -35.01
N ASN A 228 -14.82 37.30 -34.62
CA ASN A 228 -13.74 36.32 -34.63
C ASN A 228 -13.19 36.07 -36.04
N GLU A 229 -14.04 35.81 -37.03
CA GLU A 229 -13.61 35.54 -38.40
C GLU A 229 -12.90 36.76 -39.00
N CYS A 230 -13.42 37.97 -38.75
CA CYS A 230 -12.78 39.19 -39.19
C CYS A 230 -11.40 39.39 -38.56
N LEU A 231 -11.25 39.17 -37.25
CA LEU A 231 -9.97 39.30 -36.56
C LEU A 231 -8.99 38.19 -36.96
N ASN A 232 -9.44 36.94 -37.05
CA ASN A 232 -8.66 35.84 -37.62
C ASN A 232 -8.18 36.20 -39.03
N ARG A 233 -9.07 36.65 -39.93
CA ARG A 233 -8.69 36.94 -41.32
C ARG A 233 -7.73 38.14 -41.43
N ALA A 234 -7.85 39.11 -40.53
CA ALA A 234 -6.95 40.25 -40.48
C ALA A 234 -5.56 39.88 -39.94
N PHE A 235 -5.49 39.06 -38.89
CA PHE A 235 -4.25 38.82 -38.14
C PHE A 235 -3.58 37.47 -38.40
N ALA A 236 -4.29 36.45 -38.88
CA ALA A 236 -3.73 35.11 -39.13
C ALA A 236 -2.67 35.02 -40.25
N GLY A 237 -2.33 36.16 -40.88
CA GLY A 237 -1.23 36.27 -41.86
C GLY A 237 -0.24 37.40 -41.58
N LEU A 238 -0.43 38.17 -40.50
CA LEU A 238 0.45 39.27 -40.10
C LEU A 238 1.14 38.88 -38.79
N GLY A 239 2.37 38.38 -38.87
CA GLY A 239 3.20 38.01 -37.71
C GLY A 239 3.75 39.21 -36.94
N VAL A 240 2.93 40.24 -36.72
CA VAL A 240 3.31 41.47 -36.00
C VAL A 240 2.49 41.55 -34.72
N PHE A 241 3.14 41.32 -33.59
CA PHE A 241 2.52 41.43 -32.27
C PHE A 241 2.46 42.91 -31.88
N ILE A 242 1.25 43.47 -31.82
CA ILE A 242 1.04 44.89 -31.52
C ILE A 242 1.60 45.24 -30.13
N ASP A 243 1.54 44.33 -29.17
CA ASP A 243 2.10 44.56 -27.83
C ASP A 243 3.63 44.68 -27.84
N ASP A 244 4.33 43.93 -28.70
CA ASP A 244 5.79 44.06 -28.87
C ASP A 244 6.15 45.39 -29.55
N GLU A 245 5.39 45.82 -30.56
CA GLU A 245 5.64 47.13 -31.20
C GLU A 245 5.24 48.33 -30.33
N VAL A 246 4.16 48.24 -29.55
CA VAL A 246 3.70 49.33 -28.68
C VAL A 246 4.57 49.45 -27.43
N SER A 247 5.08 48.34 -26.89
CA SER A 247 6.05 48.36 -25.80
C SER A 247 7.37 49.04 -26.20
N THR A 248 7.83 48.90 -27.45
CA THR A 248 8.99 49.67 -27.93
C THR A 248 8.73 51.18 -28.05
N LYS A 249 7.50 51.60 -28.37
CA LYS A 249 7.12 53.02 -28.49
C LYS A 249 6.94 53.72 -27.14
N ASN A 250 6.43 53.02 -26.14
CA ASN A 250 6.19 53.57 -24.80
C ASN A 250 7.44 53.56 -23.90
N ASN A 251 8.53 52.91 -24.33
CA ASN A 251 9.78 52.88 -23.58
C ASN A 251 10.62 54.13 -23.89
N THR A 252 10.42 55.21 -23.13
CA THR A 252 11.22 56.46 -23.23
C THR A 252 12.64 56.34 -22.65
N ASN A 253 13.14 55.13 -22.42
CA ASN A 253 14.50 54.87 -21.96
C ASN A 253 15.17 53.85 -22.88
N VAL A 254 15.77 54.33 -23.97
CA VAL A 254 16.76 53.56 -24.73
C VAL A 254 18.14 54.16 -24.46
N PRO A 255 19.09 53.43 -23.84
CA PRO A 255 20.49 53.80 -23.93
C PRO A 255 20.98 53.50 -25.35
N ARG A 256 21.65 54.49 -25.94
CA ARG A 256 22.22 54.48 -27.29
C ARG A 256 23.16 53.29 -27.53
N ALA A 257 23.07 52.72 -28.73
CA ALA A 257 23.87 51.59 -29.20
C ALA A 257 25.39 51.81 -29.02
N SER A 258 26.06 50.84 -28.39
CA SER A 258 27.52 50.74 -28.34
C SER A 258 28.04 49.88 -29.51
N VAL A 259 28.95 50.46 -30.29
CA VAL A 259 29.73 49.86 -31.37
C VAL A 259 30.60 48.70 -30.85
N PRO A 260 30.83 47.60 -31.59
CA PRO A 260 31.74 46.54 -31.15
C PRO A 260 33.20 46.97 -31.31
N ALA A 261 33.98 46.90 -30.23
CA ALA A 261 35.42 47.15 -30.24
C ALA A 261 36.20 45.85 -30.56
N SER A 262 36.97 45.91 -31.64
CA SER A 262 37.93 44.91 -32.10
C SER A 262 39.02 44.65 -31.05
N LYS A 263 39.33 43.39 -30.73
CA LYS A 263 40.51 43.02 -29.95
C LYS A 263 41.73 42.96 -30.87
N ALA A 264 42.71 43.83 -30.64
CA ALA A 264 44.05 43.74 -31.19
C ALA A 264 44.91 42.83 -30.29
N THR A 265 45.71 41.99 -30.94
CA THR A 265 46.70 41.05 -30.40
C THR A 265 47.93 41.76 -29.86
N GLY A 266 48.68 41.08 -28.98
CA GLY A 266 50.02 41.49 -28.57
C GLY A 266 50.82 40.28 -28.12
N ASP A 267 51.65 39.75 -29.04
CA ASP A 267 52.70 38.78 -28.78
C ASP A 267 53.88 39.43 -28.06
N VAL A 268 54.55 38.69 -27.17
CA VAL A 268 55.89 38.99 -26.68
C VAL A 268 56.66 37.68 -26.54
N PHE A 269 57.76 37.56 -27.31
CA PHE A 269 58.96 36.74 -27.08
C PHE A 269 58.80 35.23 -26.79
N SER A 270 59.62 34.37 -27.40
CA SER A 270 60.88 34.66 -28.12
C SER A 270 60.73 34.91 -29.62
#